data_AF-A0A455BZU1-F1
#
_entry.id   AF-A0A455BZU1-F1
#
_cell.length_a   1.000
_cell.length_b   1.000
_cell.length_c   1.000
_cell.angle_alpha   90.00
_cell.angle_beta   90.00
_cell.angle_gamma   90.00
#
_symmetry.space_group_name_H-M   'P 1'
#
loop_
_entity.id
_entity.type
_entity.pdbx_description
1 polymer ?
#
loop_
_entity_poly.entity_id
_entity_poly.type
_entity_poly.pdbx_seq_one_letter_code
_entity_poly.pdbx_strand_id
1 'polypeptide(L)'
;MTTHPLTNNNIKQRLIKKVQEAVLDKWVNDPHRMDKRLLALIYLAHASDVLENAFAPLLDEQYDLATKQVRRLLDLDPEVECLKASTNEVLWSVVAAFTK
;
A
#
# COMPACT_ATOMS: atom_id res chain seq x y z
N MET A 1 -5.35 32.39 -12.45
CA MET A 1 -4.95 31.16 -11.74
C MET A 1 -6.19 30.32 -11.55
N THR A 2 -6.26 29.14 -12.18
CA THR A 2 -7.38 28.20 -12.01
C THR A 2 -6.99 27.20 -10.93
N THR A 3 -7.83 27.00 -9.91
CA THR A 3 -7.59 26.03 -8.83
C THR A 3 -8.59 24.88 -8.90
N HIS A 4 -8.19 23.71 -8.36
CA HIS A 4 -9.01 22.50 -8.32
C HIS A 4 -9.14 22.00 -6.87
N PRO A 5 -9.96 22.65 -6.03
CA PRO A 5 -10.16 22.22 -4.66
C PRO A 5 -10.86 20.86 -4.60
N LEU A 6 -10.56 20.08 -3.56
CA LEU A 6 -11.23 18.80 -3.32
C LEU A 6 -12.70 19.03 -2.94
N THR A 7 -13.62 18.66 -3.82
CA THR A 7 -15.06 18.81 -3.60
C THR A 7 -15.66 17.62 -2.83
N ASN A 8 -15.17 16.41 -3.11
CA ASN A 8 -15.64 15.19 -2.45
C ASN A 8 -14.66 14.75 -1.37
N ASN A 9 -14.80 15.28 -0.14
CA ASN A 9 -13.94 14.85 0.96
C ASN A 9 -14.19 13.37 1.35
N ASN A 10 -15.42 12.88 1.17
CA ASN A 10 -15.79 11.51 1.55
C ASN A 10 -14.98 10.46 0.79
N ILE A 11 -14.69 10.67 -0.50
CA ILE A 11 -13.90 9.70 -1.27
C ILE A 11 -12.44 9.64 -0.79
N LYS A 12 -11.85 10.79 -0.44
CA LYS A 12 -10.50 10.87 0.13
C LYS A 12 -10.43 10.12 1.46
N GLN A 13 -11.39 10.36 2.35
CA GLN A 13 -11.43 9.68 3.65
C GLN A 13 -11.63 8.17 3.52
N ARG A 14 -12.49 7.72 2.59
CA ARG A 14 -12.66 6.28 2.31
C ARG A 14 -11.38 5.65 1.75
N LEU A 15 -10.65 6.36 0.89
CA LEU A 15 -9.38 5.87 0.34
C LEU A 15 -8.32 5.70 1.45
N ILE A 16 -8.14 6.73 2.28
CA ILE A 16 -7.22 6.69 3.43
C ILE A 16 -7.57 5.52 4.35
N LYS A 17 -8.85 5.41 4.74
CA LYS A 17 -9.32 4.32 5.60
C LYS A 17 -9.10 2.95 4.96
N LYS A 18 -9.33 2.80 3.65
CA LYS A 18 -9.11 1.53 2.94
C LYS A 18 -7.63 1.10 3.00
N VAL A 19 -6.70 2.04 2.89
CA VAL A 19 -5.25 1.76 3.01
C VAL A 19 -4.89 1.38 4.43
N GLN A 20 -5.36 2.15 5.43
CA GLN A 20 -5.13 1.87 6.85
C GLN A 20 -5.64 0.50 7.28
N GLU A 21 -6.90 0.18 6.96
CA GLU A 21 -7.51 -1.12 7.30
C GLU A 21 -6.72 -2.28 6.70
N ALA A 22 -6.12 -2.11 5.52
CA ALA A 22 -5.38 -3.15 4.82
C ALA A 22 -4.09 -3.57 5.52
N VAL A 23 -3.45 -2.65 6.24
CA VAL A 23 -2.20 -2.89 6.99
C VAL A 23 -2.44 -3.06 8.50
N LEU A 24 -3.69 -2.94 8.94
CA LEU A 24 -4.14 -3.11 10.32
C LEU A 24 -5.15 -4.27 10.41
N ASP A 25 -6.43 -3.96 10.59
CA ASP A 25 -7.48 -4.94 10.93
C ASP A 25 -7.68 -6.04 9.88
N LYS A 26 -7.43 -5.73 8.60
CA LYS A 26 -7.57 -6.67 7.47
C LYS A 26 -6.23 -7.16 6.97
N TRP A 27 -5.17 -7.01 7.77
CA TRP A 27 -3.85 -7.50 7.40
C TRP A 27 -3.88 -9.02 7.20
N VAL A 28 -3.29 -9.46 6.09
CA VAL A 28 -3.10 -10.87 5.79
C VAL A 28 -1.60 -11.10 5.60
N ASN A 29 -1.05 -12.11 6.27
CA ASN A 29 0.39 -12.42 6.18
C ASN A 29 0.84 -12.88 4.78
N ASP A 30 -0.12 -13.23 3.90
CA ASP A 30 0.12 -13.62 2.53
C ASP A 30 -0.34 -12.49 1.58
N PRO A 31 0.59 -11.75 0.94
CA PRO A 31 0.27 -10.64 0.03
C PRO A 31 -0.62 -11.04 -1.15
N HIS A 32 -0.58 -12.32 -1.56
CA HIS A 32 -1.35 -12.83 -2.69
C HIS A 32 -2.85 -12.94 -2.41
N ARG A 33 -3.22 -12.93 -1.13
CA ARG A 33 -4.63 -12.91 -0.69
C ARG A 33 -5.21 -11.49 -0.63
N MET A 34 -4.35 -10.47 -0.75
CA MET A 34 -4.78 -9.08 -0.79
C MET A 34 -5.37 -8.73 -2.17
N ASP A 35 -6.29 -7.78 -2.22
CA ASP A 35 -6.71 -7.18 -3.48
C ASP A 35 -5.49 -6.60 -4.22
N LYS A 36 -5.20 -7.12 -5.42
CA LYS A 36 -4.02 -6.73 -6.22
C LYS A 36 -3.95 -5.23 -6.47
N ARG A 37 -5.11 -4.57 -6.63
CA ARG A 37 -5.16 -3.12 -6.80
C ARG A 37 -4.74 -2.37 -5.54
N LEU A 38 -5.11 -2.89 -4.37
CA LEU A 38 -4.76 -2.30 -3.08
C LEU A 38 -3.28 -2.55 -2.74
N LEU A 39 -2.77 -3.74 -3.04
CA LEU A 39 -1.36 -4.07 -2.90
C LEU A 39 -0.48 -3.13 -3.76
N ALA A 40 -0.82 -2.99 -5.05
CA ALA A 40 -0.12 -2.07 -5.95
C ALA A 40 -0.18 -0.61 -5.47
N LEU A 41 -1.33 -0.18 -4.94
CA LEU A 41 -1.49 1.16 -4.38
C LEU A 41 -0.53 1.40 -3.21
N ILE A 42 -0.33 0.42 -2.32
CA ILE A 42 0.58 0.55 -1.17
C ILE A 42 2.03 0.69 -1.66
N TYR A 43 2.49 -0.17 -2.57
CA TYR A 43 3.86 -0.07 -3.12
C TYR A 43 4.11 1.27 -3.82
N LEU A 44 3.20 1.71 -4.70
CA LEU A 44 3.38 2.96 -5.43
C LEU A 44 3.25 4.19 -4.53
N ALA A 45 2.34 4.16 -3.54
CA ALA A 45 2.21 5.25 -2.57
C ALA A 45 3.45 5.36 -1.69
N HIS A 46 4.09 4.24 -1.34
CA HIS A 46 5.37 4.23 -0.64
C HIS A 46 6.49 4.79 -1.53
N ALA A 47 6.64 4.29 -2.76
CA ALA A 47 7.67 4.76 -3.70
C ALA A 47 7.51 6.24 -4.10
N SER A 48 6.30 6.80 -3.94
CA SER A 48 6.03 8.22 -4.19
C SER A 48 6.10 9.08 -2.93
N ASP A 49 6.54 8.54 -1.79
CA ASP A 49 6.62 9.23 -0.49
C ASP A 49 5.30 9.85 0.00
N VAL A 50 4.15 9.29 -0.41
CA VAL A 50 2.82 9.81 -0.01
C VAL A 50 2.05 8.88 0.92
N LEU A 51 2.53 7.65 1.14
CA LEU A 51 1.88 6.69 2.04
C LEU A 51 1.85 7.20 3.49
N GLU A 52 2.85 7.95 3.90
CA GLU A 52 2.97 8.56 5.23
C GLU A 52 1.77 9.45 5.57
N ASN A 53 1.19 10.13 4.57
CA ASN A 53 0.00 10.96 4.74
C ASN A 53 -1.23 10.16 5.18
N ALA A 54 -1.28 8.85 4.85
CA ALA A 54 -2.34 7.97 5.31
C ALA A 54 -2.10 7.46 6.73
N PHE A 55 -0.87 7.47 7.24
CA PHE A 55 -0.52 6.98 8.58
C PHE A 55 -0.40 8.09 9.63
N ALA A 56 -0.11 9.32 9.22
CA ALA A 56 -0.07 10.48 10.11
C ALA A 56 -1.27 10.65 11.07
N PRO A 57 -2.54 10.33 10.70
CA PRO A 57 -3.67 10.43 11.64
C PRO A 57 -3.90 9.18 12.52
N LEU A 58 -3.05 8.16 12.43
CA LEU A 58 -3.15 6.95 13.27
C LEU A 58 -2.63 7.21 14.69
N LEU A 59 -3.01 6.34 15.63
CA LEU A 59 -2.40 6.28 16.95
C LEU A 59 -0.98 5.71 16.86
N ASP A 60 -0.07 6.09 17.75
CA ASP A 60 1.34 5.66 17.75
C ASP A 60 1.51 4.13 17.60
N GLU A 61 0.74 3.34 18.36
CA GLU A 61 0.79 1.87 18.26
C GLU A 61 0.36 1.33 16.89
N GLN A 62 -0.66 1.95 16.29
CA GLN A 62 -1.16 1.57 14.97
C GLN A 62 -0.19 2.03 13.88
N TYR A 63 0.42 3.20 14.04
CA TYR A 63 1.44 3.72 13.16
C TYR A 63 2.65 2.78 13.11
N ASP A 64 3.16 2.36 14.28
CA ASP A 64 4.28 1.44 14.38
C ASP A 64 3.96 0.08 13.76
N LEU A 65 2.75 -0.42 14.00
CA LEU A 65 2.28 -1.68 13.41
C LEU A 65 2.18 -1.59 11.89
N ALA A 66 1.52 -0.55 11.37
CA ALA A 66 1.37 -0.31 9.94
C ALA A 66 2.74 -0.22 9.24
N THR A 67 3.68 0.54 9.83
CA THR A 67 5.03 0.70 9.30
C THR A 67 5.79 -0.63 9.27
N LYS A 68 5.66 -1.47 10.31
CA LYS A 68 6.25 -2.82 10.32
C LYS A 68 5.67 -3.72 9.22
N GLN A 69 4.37 -3.67 8.99
CA GLN A 69 3.74 -4.47 7.93
C GLN A 69 4.12 -3.99 6.53
N VAL A 70 4.19 -2.67 6.31
CA VAL A 70 4.68 -2.12 5.03
C VAL A 70 6.14 -2.53 4.80
N ARG A 71 7.01 -2.45 5.82
CA ARG A 71 8.39 -2.91 5.71
C ARG A 71 8.46 -4.40 5.34
N ARG A 72 7.64 -5.24 5.96
CA ARG A 72 7.53 -6.67 5.59
C ARG A 72 7.13 -6.88 4.12
N LEU A 73 6.27 -6.03 3.55
CA LEU A 73 5.95 -6.10 2.11
C LEU A 73 7.12 -5.67 1.22
N LEU A 74 7.91 -4.69 1.67
CA LEU A 74 9.06 -4.18 0.93
C LEU A 74 10.26 -5.14 0.97
N ASP A 75 10.39 -5.92 2.05
CA ASP A 75 11.44 -6.93 2.22
C ASP A 75 11.20 -8.19 1.36
N LEU A 76 10.05 -8.29 0.66
CA LEU A 76 9.76 -9.40 -0.24
C LEU A 76 10.61 -9.31 -1.51
N ASP A 77 11.06 -10.47 -2.00
CA ASP A 77 11.77 -10.57 -3.27
C ASP A 77 10.76 -10.68 -4.44
N PRO A 78 10.67 -9.66 -5.32
CA PRO A 78 9.74 -9.70 -6.45
C PRO A 78 10.00 -10.85 -7.42
N GLU A 79 11.25 -11.33 -7.54
CA GLU A 79 11.61 -12.45 -8.42
C GLU A 79 11.08 -13.79 -7.88
N VAL A 80 10.93 -13.91 -6.56
CA VAL A 80 10.33 -15.09 -5.92
C VAL A 80 8.80 -14.98 -5.90
N GLU A 81 8.28 -13.80 -5.60
CA GLU A 81 6.84 -13.57 -5.48
C GLU A 81 6.10 -13.63 -6.82
N CYS A 82 6.76 -13.30 -7.94
CA CYS A 82 6.16 -13.38 -9.27
C CYS A 82 5.88 -14.83 -9.72
N LEU A 83 6.68 -15.80 -9.24
CA LEU A 83 6.56 -17.22 -9.62
C LEU A 83 5.39 -17.94 -8.96
N LYS A 84 4.71 -17.32 -7.99
CA LYS A 84 3.55 -17.92 -7.32
C LYS A 84 2.34 -17.96 -8.24
N ALA A 85 1.45 -18.93 -8.02
CA ALA A 85 0.28 -19.12 -8.85
C ALA A 85 -0.71 -17.93 -8.76
N SER A 86 -1.35 -17.59 -9.88
CA SER A 86 -2.38 -16.53 -9.98
C SER A 86 -1.91 -15.11 -9.66
N THR A 87 -0.64 -14.79 -9.87
CA THR A 87 -0.06 -13.44 -9.70
C THR A 87 -0.18 -12.59 -10.97
N ASN A 88 0.27 -11.35 -10.89
CA ASN A 88 0.47 -10.50 -12.06
C ASN A 88 1.98 -10.19 -12.13
N GLU A 89 2.68 -10.81 -13.08
CA GLU A 89 4.13 -10.65 -13.23
C GLU A 89 4.51 -9.18 -13.45
N VAL A 90 3.74 -8.45 -14.25
CA VAL A 90 3.97 -7.01 -14.51
C VAL A 90 3.86 -6.18 -13.24
N LEU A 91 2.96 -6.53 -12.31
CA LEU A 91 2.89 -5.87 -11.01
C LEU A 91 4.21 -6.02 -10.26
N TRP A 92 4.75 -7.24 -10.18
CA TRP A 92 6.01 -7.49 -9.50
C TRP A 92 7.21 -6.88 -10.22
N SER A 93 7.20 -6.81 -11.56
CA SER A 93 8.21 -6.07 -12.33
C SER A 93 8.19 -4.58 -12.00
N VAL A 94 7.01 -3.98 -11.88
CA VAL A 94 6.86 -2.58 -11.47
C VAL A 94 7.35 -2.38 -10.04
N VAL A 95 6.99 -3.27 -9.12
CA VAL A 95 7.50 -3.23 -7.73
C VAL A 95 9.03 -3.28 -7.73
N ALA A 96 9.63 -4.23 -8.45
CA ALA A 96 11.08 -4.36 -8.57
C ALA A 96 11.76 -3.09 -9.13
N ALA A 97 11.11 -2.39 -10.06
CA ALA A 97 11.63 -1.15 -10.63
C ALA A 97 11.61 0.04 -9.64
N PHE A 98 10.74 0.00 -8.63
CA PHE A 98 10.64 1.04 -7.60
C PHE A 98 11.33 0.68 -6.29
N THR A 99 11.73 -0.60 -6.09
CA THR A 99 12.46 -1.07 -4.91
C THR A 99 13.96 -1.30 -5.14
N LYS A 100 14.42 -1.37 -6.40
CA LYS A 100 15.86 -1.43 -6.77
C LYS A 100 16.41 -0.03 -7.05
#